data_AF-A0A7Y4H294-F1
#
_entry.id   AF-A0A7Y4H294-F1
#
_cell.length_a   1.000
_cell.length_b   1.000
_cell.length_c   1.000
_cell.angle_alpha   90.00
_cell.angle_beta   90.00
_cell.angle_gamma   90.00
#
_symmetry.space_group_name_H-M   'P 1'
#
loop_
_entity.id
_entity.type
_entity.pdbx_description
1 polymer ?
#
loop_
_entity_poly.entity_id
_entity_poly.type
_entity_poly.pdbx_seq_one_letter_code
_entity_poly.pdbx_strand_id
1 'polypeptide(L)'
;MRNAMLALLALSAATVATAAGSSPAAAYDYPYCLQGRGIGIPGDCSYASYEQCLAAASGRALYCNINPRVAFGQQQRMRIYRDY
;
A
#
# COMPACT_ATOMS: atom_id res chain seq x y z
N MET A 1 28.78 39.89 2.54
CA MET A 1 28.54 38.98 1.40
C MET A 1 28.45 37.50 1.80
N ARG A 2 29.36 36.97 2.63
CA ARG A 2 29.36 35.54 3.06
C ARG A 2 28.07 35.12 3.81
N ASN A 3 27.56 35.97 4.69
CA ASN A 3 26.39 35.65 5.51
C ASN A 3 25.07 35.68 4.73
N ALA A 4 25.00 36.48 3.65
CA ALA A 4 23.84 36.56 2.77
C ALA A 4 23.71 35.30 1.88
N MET A 5 24.83 34.73 1.44
CA MET A 5 24.85 33.45 0.72
C MET A 5 24.37 32.28 1.60
N LEU A 6 24.79 32.26 2.88
CA LEU A 6 24.35 31.22 3.82
C LEU A 6 22.85 31.33 4.13
N ALA A 7 22.30 32.54 4.23
CA ALA A 7 20.88 32.77 4.43
C ALA A 7 20.03 32.32 3.21
N LEU A 8 20.50 32.57 1.99
CA LEU A 8 19.83 32.14 0.75
C LEU A 8 19.82 30.61 0.61
N LEU A 9 20.92 29.94 0.97
CA LEU A 9 20.99 28.47 1.00
C LEU A 9 20.04 27.86 2.06
N ALA A 10 19.95 28.46 3.25
CA ALA A 10 19.04 28.00 4.29
C ALA A 10 17.57 28.16 3.90
N LEU A 11 17.19 29.24 3.21
CA LEU A 11 15.83 29.42 2.70
C LEU A 11 15.46 28.43 1.59
N SER A 12 16.43 27.99 0.78
CA SER A 12 16.19 27.02 -0.29
C SER A 12 15.92 25.58 0.19
N ALA A 13 16.39 25.23 1.39
CA ALA A 13 16.10 23.92 2.00
C ALA A 13 14.70 23.82 2.62
N ALA A 14 14.13 24.95 3.03
CA ALA A 14 12.83 24.99 3.71
C ALA A 14 11.64 24.82 2.76
N THR A 15 11.80 25.06 1.46
CA THR A 15 10.70 25.00 0.47
C THR A 15 10.44 23.59 -0.08
N VAL A 16 11.37 22.65 0.04
CA VAL A 16 11.18 21.27 -0.46
C VAL A 16 10.34 20.43 0.52
N ALA A 17 10.36 20.77 1.82
CA ALA A 17 9.64 20.02 2.85
C ALA A 17 8.11 20.22 2.81
N THR A 18 7.60 21.30 2.21
CA THR A 18 6.16 21.60 2.19
C THR A 18 5.42 21.01 0.99
N ALA A 19 6.11 20.37 0.05
CA ALA A 19 5.50 19.74 -1.12
C ALA A 19 5.07 18.27 -0.89
N ALA A 20 5.35 17.71 0.29
CA ALA A 20 4.82 16.41 0.70
C ALA A 20 3.36 16.54 1.14
N GLY A 21 2.48 16.91 0.20
CA GLY A 21 1.05 16.79 0.41
C GLY A 21 0.71 15.32 0.63
N SER A 22 0.00 15.01 1.70
CA SER A 22 -0.63 13.70 1.88
C SER A 22 -1.76 13.59 0.85
N SER A 23 -1.42 13.11 -0.35
CA SER A 23 -2.45 12.62 -1.25
C SER A 23 -3.15 11.45 -0.56
N PRO A 24 -4.49 11.35 -0.63
CA PRO A 24 -5.17 10.16 -0.11
C PRO A 24 -4.54 8.96 -0.81
N ALA A 25 -4.04 8.01 -0.03
CA ALA A 25 -3.55 6.76 -0.59
C ALA A 25 -4.73 6.13 -1.34
N ALA A 26 -4.66 6.13 -2.68
CA ALA A 26 -5.65 5.44 -3.48
C ALA A 26 -5.63 3.98 -3.02
N ALA A 27 -6.75 3.52 -2.44
CA ALA A 27 -6.88 2.15 -1.99
C ALA A 27 -6.91 1.26 -3.25
N TYR A 28 -5.72 0.80 -3.64
CA TYR A 28 -5.56 -0.14 -4.72
C TYR A 28 -5.70 -1.55 -4.15
N ASP A 29 -6.68 -2.30 -4.65
CA ASP A 29 -6.85 -3.70 -4.29
C ASP A 29 -5.77 -4.55 -5.00
N TYR A 30 -4.65 -4.78 -4.34
CA TYR A 30 -3.60 -5.66 -4.85
C TYR A 30 -4.10 -7.10 -4.99
N PRO A 31 -3.73 -7.82 -6.06
CA PRO A 31 -4.29 -9.13 -6.38
C PRO A 31 -3.86 -10.26 -5.45
N TYR A 32 -2.76 -10.12 -4.69
CA TYR A 32 -2.23 -11.20 -3.87
C TYR A 32 -2.06 -10.80 -2.41
N CYS A 33 -2.42 -11.72 -1.52
CA CYS A 33 -2.30 -11.61 -0.08
C CYS A 33 -1.34 -12.66 0.49
N LEU A 34 -0.42 -12.21 1.33
CA LEU A 34 0.39 -13.05 2.19
C LEU A 34 -0.46 -13.52 3.38
N GLN A 35 -0.47 -14.81 3.64
CA GLN A 35 -1.30 -15.44 4.67
C GLN A 35 -0.51 -16.51 5.43
N GLY A 36 -0.98 -16.85 6.63
CA GLY A 36 -0.39 -17.89 7.47
C GLY A 36 -0.51 -17.55 8.95
N ARG A 37 0.19 -18.30 9.80
CA ARG A 37 0.13 -18.10 11.25
C ARG A 37 0.60 -16.69 11.62
N GLY A 38 -0.21 -15.98 12.43
CA GLY A 38 0.09 -14.62 12.88
C GLY A 38 -0.30 -13.51 11.88
N ILE A 39 -0.83 -13.88 10.72
CA ILE A 39 -1.37 -12.95 9.73
C ILE A 39 -2.90 -13.09 9.74
N GLY A 40 -3.62 -12.00 10.04
CA GLY A 40 -5.09 -12.00 10.11
C GLY A 40 -5.75 -12.30 8.74
N ILE A 41 -7.08 -12.39 8.68
CA ILE A 41 -7.83 -12.55 7.42
C ILE A 41 -8.23 -11.15 6.89
N PRO A 42 -8.05 -10.85 5.58
CA PRO A 42 -7.62 -11.71 4.48
C PRO A 42 -6.10 -11.81 4.30
N GLY A 43 -5.32 -11.23 5.20
CA GLY A 43 -3.87 -11.22 5.18
C GLY A 43 -3.29 -9.89 4.78
N ASP A 44 -1.99 -9.88 4.47
CA ASP A 44 -1.30 -8.70 3.95
C ASP A 44 -1.42 -8.68 2.42
N CYS A 45 -2.35 -7.87 1.92
CA CYS A 45 -2.68 -7.75 0.49
C CYS A 45 -1.97 -6.54 -0.14
N SER A 46 -0.64 -6.59 -0.16
CA SER A 46 0.20 -5.48 -0.66
C SER A 46 1.06 -5.88 -1.88
N TYR A 47 0.74 -7.00 -2.53
CA TYR A 47 1.60 -7.61 -3.57
C TYR A 47 0.93 -7.57 -4.94
N ALA A 48 1.62 -6.99 -5.93
CA ALA A 48 1.11 -6.84 -7.29
C ALA A 48 1.23 -8.13 -8.12
N SER A 49 2.12 -9.03 -7.74
CA SER A 49 2.35 -10.32 -8.40
C SER A 49 2.50 -11.45 -7.38
N TYR A 50 2.26 -12.67 -7.83
CA TYR A 50 2.38 -13.86 -6.98
C TYR A 50 3.84 -14.07 -6.54
N GLU A 51 4.78 -13.79 -7.42
CA GLU A 51 6.22 -13.91 -7.20
C GLU A 51 6.71 -12.93 -6.14
N GLN A 52 6.21 -11.68 -6.15
CA GLN A 52 6.50 -10.71 -5.09
C GLN A 52 6.00 -11.21 -3.72
N CYS A 53 4.80 -11.80 -3.70
CA CYS A 53 4.27 -12.39 -2.47
C CYS A 53 5.13 -13.58 -2.00
N LEU A 54 5.52 -14.49 -2.92
CA LEU A 54 6.37 -15.63 -2.59
C LEU A 54 7.73 -15.19 -2.06
N ALA A 55 8.32 -14.14 -2.64
CA ALA A 55 9.55 -13.56 -2.16
C ALA A 55 9.41 -13.08 -0.70
N ALA A 56 8.30 -12.42 -0.37
CA ALA A 56 7.99 -11.99 0.99
C ALA A 56 7.61 -13.13 1.94
N ALA A 57 7.12 -14.27 1.43
CA ALA A 57 6.78 -15.47 2.19
C ALA A 57 8.00 -16.35 2.52
N SER A 58 9.06 -16.24 1.70
CA SER A 58 10.27 -17.05 1.82
C SER A 58 10.84 -17.02 3.25
N GLY A 59 11.08 -18.21 3.81
CA GLY A 59 11.63 -18.37 5.16
C GLY A 59 10.69 -18.06 6.32
N ARG A 60 9.42 -17.68 6.07
CA ARG A 60 8.47 -17.25 7.11
C ARG A 60 7.36 -18.26 7.41
N ALA A 61 7.36 -19.43 6.76
CA ALA A 61 6.26 -20.40 6.82
C ALA A 61 4.87 -19.77 6.52
N LEU A 62 4.87 -18.81 5.61
CA LEU A 62 3.68 -18.14 5.08
C LEU A 62 3.42 -18.62 3.66
N TYR A 63 2.21 -18.38 3.16
CA TYR A 63 1.78 -18.72 1.80
C TYR A 63 1.04 -17.56 1.16
N CYS A 64 0.86 -17.65 -0.16
CA CYS A 64 0.25 -16.60 -0.97
C CYS A 64 -1.09 -17.05 -1.52
N ASN A 65 -2.11 -16.20 -1.39
CA ASN A 65 -3.45 -16.43 -1.90
C ASN A 65 -3.98 -15.22 -2.67
N ILE A 66 -5.02 -15.44 -3.48
CA ILE A 66 -5.69 -14.37 -4.23
C ILE A 66 -6.46 -13.48 -3.25
N ASN A 67 -6.39 -12.16 -3.45
CA ASN A 67 -7.16 -11.21 -2.67
C ASN A 67 -8.66 -11.38 -2.92
N PRO A 68 -9.48 -11.68 -1.90
CA PRO A 68 -10.91 -11.86 -2.07
C PRO A 68 -11.64 -10.60 -2.55
N ARG A 69 -11.10 -9.40 -2.30
CA ARG A 69 -11.65 -8.14 -2.82
C ARG A 69 -11.55 -8.08 -4.34
N VAL A 70 -10.46 -8.60 -4.89
CA VAL A 70 -10.27 -8.72 -6.34
C VAL A 70 -11.11 -9.86 -6.91
N ALA A 71 -11.12 -11.02 -6.24
CA ALA A 71 -11.86 -12.20 -6.71
C ALA A 71 -13.38 -12.01 -6.69
N PHE A 72 -13.94 -11.30 -5.70
CA PHE A 72 -15.38 -11.23 -5.45
C PHE A 72 -15.95 -9.80 -5.34
N GLY A 73 -15.16 -8.76 -5.63
CA GLY A 73 -15.56 -7.37 -5.40
C GLY A 73 -16.87 -6.96 -6.08
N GLN A 74 -17.11 -7.43 -7.31
CA GLN A 74 -18.36 -7.18 -8.04
C GLN A 74 -19.56 -7.85 -7.36
N GLN A 75 -19.40 -9.09 -6.91
CA GLN A 75 -20.45 -9.90 -6.29
C GLN A 75 -20.86 -9.33 -4.93
N GLN A 76 -19.88 -8.85 -4.15
CA GLN A 76 -20.14 -8.19 -2.88
C GLN A 76 -20.93 -6.88 -3.07
N ARG A 77 -20.57 -6.09 -4.09
CA ARG A 77 -21.28 -4.86 -4.42
C ARG A 77 -22.73 -5.10 -4.83
N MET A 78 -22.98 -6.17 -5.62
CA MET A 78 -24.34 -6.56 -6.01
C MET A 78 -25.19 -7.03 -4.83
N ARG A 79 -24.64 -7.81 -3.89
CA ARG A 79 -25.38 -8.21 -2.67
C ARG A 79 -25.78 -7.00 -1.84
N ILE A 80 -24.84 -6.10 -1.59
CA ILE A 80 -25.10 -4.87 -0.84
C ILE A 80 -26.27 -4.12 -1.49
N TYR A 81 -26.25 -3.91 -2.81
CA TYR A 81 -27.35 -3.22 -3.51
C TYR A 81 -28.71 -3.93 -3.38
N ARG A 82 -28.75 -5.26 -3.33
CA ARG A 82 -30.00 -6.02 -3.21
C ARG A 82 -30.63 -5.93 -1.81
N ASP A 83 -29.82 -5.73 -0.78
CA ASP A 83 -30.28 -5.64 0.61
C ASP A 83 -30.67 -4.19 1.02
N TYR A 84 -30.58 -3.23 0.10
CA TYR A 84 -31.14 -1.87 0.21
C TYR A 84 -32.51 -1.78 -0.49
#